data_AF-A0A1J5EX74-F1
#
_entry.id   AF-A0A1J5EX74-F1
#
_cell.length_a   1.000
_cell.length_b   1.000
_cell.length_c   1.000
_cell.angle_alpha   90.00
_cell.angle_beta   90.00
_cell.angle_gamma   90.00
#
_symmetry.space_group_name_H-M   'P 1'
#
loop_
_entity.id
_entity.type
_entity.pdbx_description
1 polymer ?
#
loop_
_entity_poly.entity_id
_entity_poly.type
_entity_poly.pdbx_seq_one_letter_code
_entity_poly.pdbx_strand_id
1 'polypeptide(L)'
;METNTAKTSIREIKQMAKKNISSTHMFSKNIPSLGIIAIKDPIKRKFVSEGISAIGLGAIIIGNSESMNIPNIVCVEKISQNDLIGFDFFVFDNEHEGVDITQYMKVGIVPIMPEKNVFSGMLREFNPMKFEGNGFFWNSESPYCIFQKVVAYTENIKFPEDRRVLLKNIMGTF
;
A
#
# COMPACT_ATOMS: atom_id res chain seq x y z
N MET A 1 -17.44 38.84 8.09
CA MET A 1 -17.72 37.44 7.72
C MET A 1 -16.41 36.69 7.73
N GLU A 2 -16.08 36.06 8.85
CA GLU A 2 -14.94 35.14 8.90
C GLU A 2 -15.37 33.85 8.18
N THR A 3 -14.75 33.58 7.05
CA THR A 3 -14.91 32.29 6.36
C THR A 3 -14.24 31.22 7.20
N ASN A 4 -15.06 30.50 7.95
CA ASN A 4 -14.73 29.25 8.63
C ASN A 4 -14.35 28.20 7.57
N THR A 5 -13.09 28.18 7.15
CA THR A 5 -12.53 27.05 6.42
C THR A 5 -12.38 25.91 7.41
N ALA A 6 -13.40 25.05 7.48
CA ALA A 6 -13.34 23.80 8.21
C ALA A 6 -12.10 23.03 7.74
N LYS A 7 -11.12 22.86 8.62
CA LYS A 7 -9.95 22.02 8.36
C LYS A 7 -10.42 20.58 8.26
N THR A 8 -10.76 20.13 7.05
CA THR A 8 -11.02 18.71 6.77
C THR A 8 -9.83 17.90 7.24
N SER A 9 -10.07 16.93 8.12
CA SER A 9 -9.00 16.11 8.69
C SER A 9 -8.35 15.24 7.61
N ILE A 10 -7.06 14.93 7.75
CA ILE A 10 -6.33 14.02 6.83
C ILE A 10 -7.06 12.68 6.67
N ARG A 11 -7.72 12.21 7.75
CA ARG A 11 -8.53 10.99 7.75
C ARG A 11 -9.71 11.09 6.78
N GLU A 12 -10.41 12.22 6.76
CA GLU A 12 -11.54 12.45 5.85
C GLU A 12 -11.06 12.57 4.41
N ILE A 13 -9.95 13.27 4.17
CA ILE A 13 -9.34 13.38 2.83
C ILE A 13 -8.98 11.99 2.30
N LYS A 14 -8.32 11.15 3.11
CA LYS A 14 -7.97 9.77 2.76
C LYS A 14 -9.20 8.91 2.49
N GLN A 15 -10.26 9.05 3.30
CA GLN A 15 -11.50 8.31 3.10
C GLN A 15 -12.24 8.74 1.81
N MET A 16 -12.25 10.03 1.49
CA MET A 16 -12.81 10.54 0.23
C MET A 16 -12.02 10.06 -0.98
N ALA A 17 -10.69 10.16 -0.95
CA ALA A 17 -9.83 9.66 -2.03
C ALA A 17 -10.04 8.16 -2.27
N LYS A 18 -10.05 7.34 -1.21
CA LYS A 18 -10.32 5.90 -1.32
C LYS A 18 -11.70 5.59 -1.92
N LYS A 19 -12.74 6.34 -1.54
CA LYS A 19 -14.08 6.22 -2.14
C LYS A 19 -14.06 6.55 -3.63
N ASN A 20 -13.37 7.62 -4.03
CA ASN A 20 -13.25 8.02 -5.42
C ASN A 20 -12.55 6.94 -6.25
N ILE A 21 -11.40 6.44 -5.78
CA ILE A 21 -10.67 5.35 -6.44
C ILE A 21 -11.55 4.10 -6.55
N SER A 22 -12.28 3.77 -5.49
CA SER A 22 -13.22 2.63 -5.48
C SER A 22 -14.35 2.79 -6.50
N SER A 23 -14.89 3.99 -6.67
CA SER A 23 -15.90 4.24 -7.70
C SER A 23 -15.32 4.20 -9.11
N THR A 24 -14.16 4.83 -9.34
CA THR A 24 -13.52 4.90 -10.66
C THR A 24 -13.13 3.52 -11.18
N HIS A 25 -12.65 2.65 -10.29
CA HIS A 25 -12.15 1.32 -10.63
C HIS A 25 -13.12 0.19 -10.29
N MET A 26 -14.36 0.52 -9.91
CA MET A 26 -15.43 -0.43 -9.58
C MET A 26 -15.04 -1.49 -8.53
N PHE A 27 -14.26 -1.10 -7.52
CA PHE A 27 -13.98 -1.97 -6.37
C PHE A 27 -15.28 -2.29 -5.60
N SER A 28 -15.32 -3.46 -4.97
CA SER A 28 -16.43 -3.82 -4.09
C SER A 28 -16.60 -2.81 -2.94
N LYS A 29 -17.85 -2.56 -2.53
CA LYS A 29 -18.22 -1.40 -1.69
C LYS A 29 -17.63 -1.36 -0.28
N ASN A 30 -16.83 -2.34 0.16
CA ASN A 30 -16.35 -2.45 1.55
C ASN A 30 -14.88 -2.91 1.67
N ILE A 31 -14.00 -2.58 0.73
CA ILE A 31 -12.58 -2.95 0.86
C ILE A 31 -11.91 -2.24 2.06
N PRO A 32 -11.41 -2.98 3.08
CA PRO A 32 -10.89 -2.38 4.30
C PRO A 32 -9.54 -1.69 4.07
N SER A 33 -8.74 -2.19 3.13
CA SER A 33 -7.44 -1.63 2.74
C SER A 33 -7.28 -1.65 1.21
N LEU A 34 -6.63 -0.62 0.66
CA LEU A 34 -6.33 -0.52 -0.76
C LEU A 34 -4.81 -0.44 -0.99
N GLY A 35 -4.27 -1.37 -1.76
CA GLY A 35 -2.85 -1.47 -2.06
C GLY A 35 -2.44 -0.99 -3.44
N ILE A 36 -1.15 -0.71 -3.61
CA ILE A 36 -0.48 -0.59 -4.91
C ILE A 36 0.41 -1.82 -5.10
N ILE A 37 0.41 -2.44 -6.28
CA ILE A 37 1.29 -3.56 -6.62
C ILE A 37 2.18 -3.12 -7.79
N ALA A 38 3.48 -3.08 -7.53
CA ALA A 38 4.52 -2.77 -8.51
C ALA A 38 5.57 -3.89 -8.46
N ILE A 39 5.14 -5.10 -8.85
CA ILE A 39 6.00 -6.29 -8.99
C ILE A 39 6.18 -6.54 -10.49
N LYS A 40 7.42 -6.62 -10.96
CA LYS A 40 7.77 -6.84 -12.37
C LYS A 40 7.47 -8.27 -12.82
N ASP A 41 7.85 -9.26 -12.01
CA ASP A 41 7.62 -10.68 -12.29
C ASP A 41 6.10 -10.98 -12.38
N PRO A 42 5.58 -11.40 -13.55
CA PRO A 42 4.14 -11.61 -13.75
C PRO A 42 3.59 -12.77 -12.91
N ILE A 43 4.38 -13.81 -12.64
CA ILE A 43 3.96 -14.97 -11.85
C ILE A 43 3.82 -14.56 -10.38
N LYS A 44 4.83 -13.89 -9.82
CA LYS A 44 4.77 -13.36 -8.44
C LYS A 44 3.65 -12.34 -8.29
N ARG A 45 3.53 -11.41 -9.25
CA ARG A 45 2.48 -10.39 -9.28
C ARG A 45 1.10 -11.01 -9.25
N LYS A 46 0.84 -12.00 -10.10
CA LYS A 46 -0.45 -12.70 -10.15
C LYS A 46 -0.77 -13.38 -8.81
N PHE A 47 0.17 -14.15 -8.27
CA PHE A 47 -0.01 -14.84 -6.99
C PHE A 47 -0.35 -13.87 -5.84
N VAL A 48 0.41 -12.78 -5.72
CA VAL A 48 0.18 -11.77 -4.67
C VAL A 48 -1.16 -11.07 -4.85
N SER A 49 -1.57 -10.81 -6.10
CA SER A 49 -2.86 -10.21 -6.44
C SER A 49 -4.04 -11.11 -6.08
N GLU A 50 -3.95 -12.41 -6.40
CA GLU A 50 -4.93 -13.41 -6.00
C GLU A 50 -5.03 -13.51 -4.48
N GLY A 51 -3.89 -13.52 -3.78
CA GLY A 51 -3.85 -13.51 -2.32
C GLY A 51 -4.54 -12.30 -1.70
N ILE A 52 -4.22 -11.09 -2.19
CA ILE A 52 -4.84 -9.82 -1.75
C ILE A 52 -6.36 -9.86 -1.94
N SER A 53 -6.82 -10.30 -3.10
CA SER A 53 -8.25 -10.45 -3.39
C SER A 53 -8.92 -11.46 -2.45
N ALA A 54 -8.29 -12.61 -2.22
CA ALA A 54 -8.82 -13.69 -1.40
C ALA A 54 -9.02 -13.30 0.08
N ILE A 55 -8.19 -12.39 0.62
CA ILE A 55 -8.34 -11.86 1.98
C ILE A 55 -9.24 -10.61 2.05
N GLY A 56 -9.94 -10.29 0.97
CA GLY A 56 -10.93 -9.21 0.91
C GLY A 56 -10.36 -7.81 0.75
N LEU A 57 -9.10 -7.67 0.36
CA LEU A 57 -8.50 -6.37 0.03
C LEU A 57 -8.72 -6.00 -1.43
N GLY A 58 -8.44 -4.73 -1.76
CA GLY A 58 -8.31 -4.28 -3.15
C GLY A 58 -6.89 -3.83 -3.45
N ALA A 59 -6.50 -3.89 -4.72
CA ALA A 59 -5.24 -3.30 -5.16
C ALA A 59 -5.26 -2.81 -6.61
N ILE A 60 -4.39 -1.84 -6.88
CA ILE A 60 -4.07 -1.40 -8.23
C ILE A 60 -2.68 -1.89 -8.61
N ILE A 61 -2.56 -2.54 -9.76
CA ILE A 61 -1.31 -2.94 -10.37
C ILE A 61 -0.81 -1.80 -11.27
N ILE A 62 0.44 -1.36 -11.07
CA ILE A 62 1.14 -0.49 -12.02
C ILE A 62 1.79 -1.37 -13.09
N GLY A 63 1.59 -1.04 -14.37
CA GLY A 63 2.31 -1.64 -15.49
C GLY A 63 1.44 -1.93 -16.72
N ASN A 64 2.10 -2.32 -17.82
CA ASN A 64 1.43 -2.55 -19.10
C ASN A 64 0.69 -3.89 -19.14
N SER A 65 -0.64 -3.78 -19.19
CA SER A 65 -1.56 -4.53 -20.04
C SER A 65 -1.38 -6.06 -20.11
N GLU A 66 -1.62 -6.75 -19.01
CA GLU A 66 -2.42 -7.96 -19.08
C GLU A 66 -3.64 -7.74 -18.21
N SER A 67 -4.83 -7.82 -18.80
CA SER A 67 -6.07 -7.78 -18.04
C SER A 67 -6.11 -9.00 -17.14
N MET A 68 -5.93 -8.80 -15.83
CA MET A 68 -6.16 -9.84 -14.86
C MET A 68 -7.65 -9.85 -14.49
N ASN A 69 -8.32 -10.98 -14.70
CA ASN A 69 -9.69 -11.16 -14.23
C ASN A 69 -9.68 -11.64 -12.77
N ILE A 70 -9.21 -10.79 -11.86
CA ILE A 70 -9.18 -11.05 -10.42
C ILE A 70 -10.09 -10.02 -9.74
N PRO A 71 -11.07 -10.43 -8.92
CA PRO A 71 -11.94 -9.51 -8.21
C PRO A 71 -11.14 -8.51 -7.37
N ASN A 72 -11.57 -7.26 -7.36
CA ASN A 72 -10.91 -6.17 -6.64
C ASN A 72 -9.43 -5.92 -6.99
N ILE A 73 -8.99 -6.31 -8.20
CA ILE A 73 -7.67 -5.98 -8.72
C ILE A 73 -7.83 -5.26 -10.05
N VAL A 74 -7.15 -4.14 -10.23
CA VAL A 74 -7.22 -3.34 -11.46
C VAL A 74 -5.82 -2.98 -11.94
N CYS A 75 -5.55 -3.17 -13.22
CA CYS A 75 -4.29 -2.75 -13.85
C CYS A 75 -4.43 -1.33 -14.39
N VAL A 76 -3.46 -0.47 -14.10
CA VAL A 76 -3.35 0.88 -14.66
C VAL A 76 -1.91 1.14 -15.10
N GLU A 77 -1.74 2.02 -16.07
CA GLU A 77 -0.38 2.43 -16.49
C GLU A 77 0.30 3.28 -15.42
N LYS A 78 -0.46 4.14 -14.75
CA LYS A 78 0.03 5.07 -13.72
C LYS A 78 -1.07 5.44 -12.73
N ILE A 79 -0.66 5.82 -11.53
CA ILE A 79 -1.54 6.39 -10.50
C ILE A 79 -1.34 7.91 -10.48
N SER A 80 -2.43 8.67 -10.38
CA SER A 80 -2.35 10.13 -10.25
C SER A 80 -1.88 10.54 -8.85
N GLN A 81 -1.14 11.64 -8.73
CA GLN A 81 -0.66 12.12 -7.42
C GLN A 81 -1.80 12.41 -6.44
N ASN A 82 -2.95 12.86 -6.94
CA ASN A 82 -4.12 13.16 -6.12
C ASN A 82 -4.74 11.89 -5.53
N ASP A 83 -4.59 10.74 -6.19
CA ASP A 83 -5.13 9.47 -5.73
C ASP A 83 -4.23 8.77 -4.71
N LEU A 84 -2.94 9.11 -4.65
CA LEU A 84 -1.97 8.44 -3.77
C LEU A 84 -2.41 8.42 -2.31
N ILE A 85 -3.00 9.51 -1.82
CA ILE A 85 -3.47 9.61 -0.43
C ILE A 85 -4.57 8.59 -0.08
N GLY A 86 -5.25 8.02 -1.08
CA GLY A 86 -6.29 7.01 -0.90
C GLY A 86 -5.76 5.58 -0.67
N PHE A 87 -4.47 5.35 -0.90
CA PHE A 87 -3.84 4.04 -0.71
C PHE A 87 -3.29 3.86 0.71
N ASP A 88 -3.18 2.60 1.11
CA ASP A 88 -2.86 2.20 2.48
C ASP A 88 -1.49 1.51 2.59
N PHE A 89 -1.11 0.73 1.57
CA PHE A 89 0.18 0.06 1.47
C PHE A 89 0.62 -0.06 0.00
N PHE A 90 1.88 -0.39 -0.24
CA PHE A 90 2.35 -0.79 -1.56
C PHE A 90 3.25 -2.03 -1.47
N VAL A 91 3.25 -2.84 -2.52
CA VAL A 91 4.13 -3.99 -2.69
C VAL A 91 5.05 -3.72 -3.88
N PHE A 92 6.37 -3.64 -3.65
CA PHE A 92 7.34 -3.25 -4.66
C PHE A 92 8.58 -4.13 -4.61
N ASP A 93 9.03 -4.64 -5.75
CA ASP A 93 10.15 -5.61 -5.85
C ASP A 93 11.51 -4.99 -6.22
N ASN A 94 11.61 -3.65 -6.22
CA ASN A 94 12.77 -2.88 -6.68
C ASN A 94 13.00 -2.87 -8.20
N GLU A 95 12.16 -3.51 -9.01
CA GLU A 95 12.42 -3.67 -10.44
C GLU A 95 11.47 -2.89 -11.35
N HIS A 96 10.39 -2.32 -10.82
CA HIS A 96 9.42 -1.58 -11.62
C HIS A 96 9.87 -0.14 -11.91
N GLU A 97 10.29 0.12 -13.15
CA GLU A 97 10.66 1.45 -13.62
C GLU A 97 9.48 2.44 -13.56
N GLY A 98 9.76 3.71 -13.30
CA GLY A 98 8.76 4.78 -13.28
C GLY A 98 7.93 4.89 -12.00
N VAL A 99 8.15 4.02 -11.01
CA VAL A 99 7.46 4.07 -9.71
C VAL A 99 8.29 4.85 -8.71
N ASP A 100 7.84 6.05 -8.35
CA ASP A 100 8.44 6.86 -7.28
C ASP A 100 7.86 6.47 -5.91
N ILE A 101 8.41 5.41 -5.32
CA ILE A 101 7.98 4.94 -4.00
C ILE A 101 8.29 5.93 -2.86
N THR A 102 9.16 6.91 -3.08
CA THR A 102 9.42 7.98 -2.09
C THR A 102 8.17 8.84 -1.91
N GLN A 103 7.48 9.18 -3.00
CA GLN A 103 6.20 9.90 -2.91
C GLN A 103 5.15 9.09 -2.16
N TYR A 104 5.15 7.77 -2.32
CA TYR A 104 4.20 6.89 -1.63
C TYR A 104 4.42 6.93 -0.12
N MET A 105 5.67 6.80 0.31
CA MET A 105 6.04 6.84 1.73
C MET A 105 5.78 8.23 2.35
N LYS A 106 6.04 9.33 1.63
CA LYS A 106 5.76 10.70 2.08
C LYS A 106 4.28 10.96 2.40
N VAL A 107 3.36 10.29 1.71
CA VAL A 107 1.92 10.40 1.99
C VAL A 107 1.41 9.30 2.94
N GLY A 108 2.34 8.56 3.57
CA GLY A 108 2.03 7.56 4.60
C GLY A 108 1.52 6.23 4.06
N ILE A 109 1.86 5.87 2.82
CA ILE A 109 1.58 4.54 2.27
C ILE A 109 2.68 3.59 2.78
N VAL A 110 2.26 2.50 3.41
CA VAL A 110 3.17 1.58 4.09
C VAL A 110 3.96 0.73 3.09
N PRO A 111 5.31 0.72 3.15
CA PRO A 111 6.12 -0.10 2.26
C PRO A 111 6.06 -1.58 2.65
N ILE A 112 5.81 -2.42 1.65
CA ILE A 112 6.03 -3.87 1.68
C ILE A 112 7.01 -4.19 0.56
N MET A 113 8.27 -4.52 0.87
CA MET A 113 9.34 -4.60 -0.14
C MET A 113 10.45 -5.59 0.26
N PRO A 114 11.43 -5.94 -0.60
CA PRO A 114 12.54 -6.79 -0.18
C PRO A 114 13.36 -6.12 0.92
N GLU A 115 13.92 -6.90 1.85
CA GLU A 115 14.83 -6.41 2.89
C GLU A 115 16.06 -5.72 2.26
N LYS A 116 16.56 -6.30 1.16
CA LYS A 116 17.58 -5.67 0.31
C LYS A 116 16.92 -4.64 -0.60
N ASN A 117 16.77 -3.43 -0.10
CA ASN A 117 16.27 -2.30 -0.88
C ASN A 117 17.14 -1.05 -0.71
N VAL A 118 16.93 -0.06 -1.58
CA VAL A 118 17.70 1.20 -1.61
C VAL A 118 17.51 2.07 -0.37
N PHE A 119 16.47 1.81 0.43
CA PHE A 119 16.16 2.50 1.68
C PHE A 119 16.51 1.69 2.93
N SER A 120 17.29 0.62 2.83
CA SER A 120 17.66 -0.26 3.96
C SER A 120 18.33 0.45 5.14
N GLY A 121 18.91 1.65 4.94
CA GLY A 121 19.42 2.50 6.03
C GLY A 121 18.36 3.30 6.79
N MET A 122 17.19 3.53 6.19
CA MET A 122 16.09 4.35 6.71
C MET A 122 14.87 3.51 7.12
N LEU A 123 14.65 2.40 6.43
CA LEU A 123 13.53 1.50 6.64
C LEU A 123 13.92 0.32 7.53
N ARG A 124 13.03 -0.05 8.45
CA ARG A 124 13.21 -1.16 9.39
C ARG A 124 11.89 -1.91 9.59
N GLU A 125 11.98 -3.23 9.73
CA GLU A 125 10.83 -4.10 10.00
C GLU A 125 10.02 -3.58 11.18
N PHE A 126 8.71 -3.46 10.99
CA PHE A 126 7.81 -3.02 12.04
C PHE A 126 7.72 -4.08 13.15
N ASN A 127 8.00 -3.66 14.38
CA ASN A 127 7.89 -4.48 15.57
C ASN A 127 6.85 -3.85 16.52
N PRO A 128 5.61 -4.38 16.56
CA PRO A 128 4.54 -3.81 17.38
C PRO A 128 4.87 -3.84 18.88
N MET A 129 5.62 -4.83 19.35
CA MET A 129 6.01 -4.93 20.77
C MET A 129 6.99 -3.84 21.21
N LYS A 130 7.71 -3.23 20.26
CA LYS A 130 8.67 -2.15 20.50
C LYS A 130 8.19 -0.79 19.99
N PHE A 131 7.09 -0.75 19.24
CA PHE A 131 6.62 0.45 18.54
C PHE A 131 7.66 1.06 17.58
N GLU A 132 8.53 0.20 17.04
CA GLU A 132 9.64 0.58 16.17
C GLU A 132 9.44 0.03 14.75
N GLY A 133 10.15 0.61 13.79
CA GLY A 133 10.07 0.25 12.38
C GLY A 133 8.93 0.94 11.63
N ASN A 134 8.95 0.81 10.31
CA ASN A 134 8.19 1.63 9.37
C ASN A 134 7.83 0.87 8.08
N GLY A 135 7.92 -0.46 8.07
CA GLY A 135 7.56 -1.26 6.90
C GLY A 135 7.59 -2.75 7.17
N PHE A 136 7.28 -3.52 6.13
CA PHE A 136 7.27 -4.98 6.16
C PHE A 136 8.17 -5.51 5.06
N PHE A 137 9.21 -6.26 5.43
CA PHE A 137 10.28 -6.65 4.51
C PHE A 137 10.38 -8.17 4.34
N TRP A 138 10.49 -8.65 3.11
CA TRP A 138 10.72 -10.06 2.82
C TRP A 138 12.18 -10.34 2.49
N ASN A 139 12.66 -11.52 2.90
CA ASN A 139 14.04 -11.96 2.70
C ASN A 139 14.19 -13.07 1.64
N SER A 140 13.08 -13.51 1.04
CA SER A 140 13.03 -14.55 0.03
C SER A 140 12.18 -14.11 -1.14
N GLU A 141 12.62 -14.45 -2.34
CA GLU A 141 11.91 -14.19 -3.62
C GLU A 141 10.65 -15.03 -3.81
N SER A 142 10.36 -15.94 -2.88
CA SER A 142 9.14 -16.74 -2.90
C SER A 142 7.90 -15.84 -2.80
N PRO A 143 6.90 -15.98 -3.70
CA PRO A 143 5.69 -15.16 -3.65
C PRO A 143 4.87 -15.40 -2.37
N TYR A 144 5.04 -16.54 -1.71
CA TYR A 144 4.48 -16.82 -0.38
C TYR A 144 5.06 -15.90 0.70
N CYS A 145 6.36 -15.58 0.65
CA CYS A 145 7.00 -14.68 1.61
C CYS A 145 6.54 -13.23 1.41
N ILE A 146 6.32 -12.82 0.16
CA ILE A 146 5.72 -11.51 -0.16
C ILE A 146 4.31 -11.44 0.42
N PHE A 147 3.48 -12.44 0.14
CA PHE A 147 2.11 -12.48 0.63
C PHE A 147 2.02 -12.56 2.17
N GLN A 148 2.93 -13.30 2.82
CA GLN A 148 3.05 -13.31 4.28
C GLN A 148 3.20 -11.90 4.84
N LYS A 149 3.97 -11.03 4.18
CA LYS A 149 4.17 -9.64 4.63
C LYS A 149 2.96 -8.75 4.41
N VAL A 150 2.17 -9.01 3.36
CA VAL A 150 0.83 -8.42 3.20
C VAL A 150 -0.08 -8.82 4.35
N VAL A 151 -0.11 -10.11 4.72
CA VAL A 151 -0.91 -10.59 5.85
C VAL A 151 -0.42 -9.97 7.16
N ALA A 152 0.88 -9.93 7.42
CA ALA A 152 1.46 -9.31 8.60
C ALA A 152 1.03 -7.83 8.72
N TYR A 153 1.10 -7.08 7.63
CA TYR A 153 0.57 -5.72 7.58
C TYR A 153 -0.91 -5.67 7.98
N THR A 154 -1.75 -6.52 7.38
CA THR A 154 -3.20 -6.51 7.67
C THR A 154 -3.53 -6.83 9.12
N GLU A 155 -2.79 -7.73 9.76
CA GLU A 155 -3.01 -8.05 11.17
C GLU A 155 -2.62 -6.88 12.08
N ASN A 156 -1.51 -6.19 11.79
CA ASN A 156 -1.06 -5.05 12.59
C ASN A 156 -2.04 -3.86 12.48
N ILE A 157 -2.56 -3.56 11.28
CA ILE A 157 -3.45 -2.39 11.12
C ILE A 157 -4.85 -2.56 11.76
N LYS A 158 -5.22 -3.79 12.17
CA LYS A 158 -6.45 -4.03 12.94
C LYS A 158 -6.35 -3.43 14.34
N PHE A 159 -5.14 -3.32 14.90
CA PHE A 159 -4.90 -2.68 16.18
C PHE A 159 -4.70 -1.18 15.99
N PRO A 160 -5.58 -0.32 16.55
CA PRO A 160 -5.52 1.12 16.31
C PRO A 160 -4.20 1.77 16.71
N GLU A 161 -3.57 1.28 17.77
CA GLU A 161 -2.32 1.82 18.28
C GLU A 161 -1.13 1.45 17.38
N ASP A 162 -1.02 0.18 16.98
CA ASP A 162 0.00 -0.29 16.03
C ASP A 162 -0.09 0.49 14.72
N ARG A 163 -1.30 0.64 14.19
CA ARG A 163 -1.56 1.46 13.00
C ARG A 163 -1.08 2.90 13.18
N ARG A 164 -1.40 3.53 14.32
CA ARG A 164 -1.04 4.92 14.62
C ARG A 164 0.47 5.10 14.67
N VAL A 165 1.15 4.19 15.34
CA VAL A 165 2.62 4.20 15.47
C VAL A 165 3.28 3.94 14.13
N LEU A 166 2.86 2.92 13.39
CA LEU A 166 3.39 2.59 12.07
C LEU A 166 3.32 3.79 11.12
N LEU A 167 2.15 4.45 11.02
CA LEU A 167 1.97 5.62 10.17
C LEU A 167 2.82 6.81 10.65
N LYS A 168 2.92 7.03 11.96
CA LYS A 168 3.79 8.05 12.54
C LYS A 168 5.25 7.82 12.17
N ASN A 169 5.72 6.57 12.25
CA ASN A 169 7.11 6.22 11.97
C ASN A 169 7.45 6.40 10.49
N ILE A 170 6.56 6.00 9.59
CA ILE A 170 6.73 6.21 8.14
C ILE A 170 6.79 7.70 7.80
N MET A 171 5.81 8.48 8.26
CA MET A 171 5.74 9.92 7.99
C MET A 171 6.86 10.72 8.71
N GLY A 172 7.46 10.16 9.76
CA GLY A 172 8.62 10.76 10.41
C GLY A 172 9.95 10.44 9.70
N THR A 173 9.95 9.49 8.76
CA THR A 173 11.15 9.07 8.03
C THR A 173 11.37 9.89 6.74
N PHE A 174 10.31 10.42 6.13
CA PHE A 174 10.33 11.09 4.80
C PHE A 174 9.56 12.42 4.80
#